data_AF-X1JFU1-F1
#
_entry.id   AF-X1JFU1-F1
#
_cell.length_a   1.000
_cell.length_b   1.000
_cell.length_c   1.000
_cell.angle_alpha   90.00
_cell.angle_beta   90.00
_cell.angle_gamma   90.00
#
_symmetry.space_group_name_H-M   'P 1'
#
loop_
_entity.id
_entity.type
_entity.pdbx_description
1 polymer ?
#
loop_
_entity_poly.entity_id
_entity_poly.type
_entity_poly.pdbx_seq_one_letter_code
_entity_poly.pdbx_strand_id
1 'polypeptide(L)'
;AIYTFYVTDALTGLPIQGAQCAITDRQPLIESREGAGAVTNEQGIAEVNTTFPSHHYSVYKAGYETVRGTVPGAQINVAMTPTTGVLGLRVLRRVLRCIRG
;
A
#
# COMPACT_ATOMS: atom_id res chain seq x y z
N ALA A 1 -5.01 0.21 -20.66
CA ALA A 1 -3.67 0.65 -20.24
C ALA A 1 -3.12 -0.37 -19.26
N ILE A 2 -1.81 -0.61 -19.29
CA ILE A 2 -1.13 -1.51 -18.35
C ILE A 2 -0.49 -0.64 -17.26
N TYR A 3 -0.70 -1.02 -16.01
CA TYR A 3 -0.12 -0.37 -14.84
C TYR A 3 0.72 -1.37 -14.04
N THR A 4 1.90 -0.95 -13.62
CA THR A 4 2.84 -1.78 -12.86
C THR A 4 2.98 -1.20 -11.46
N PHE A 5 2.61 -1.99 -10.47
CA PHE A 5 2.79 -1.70 -9.06
C PHE A 5 4.13 -2.22 -8.56
N TYR A 6 4.80 -1.43 -7.74
CA TYR A 6 5.99 -1.80 -6.96
C TYR A 6 5.67 -1.58 -5.48
N VAL A 7 5.38 -2.66 -4.76
CA VAL A 7 4.92 -2.60 -3.37
C VAL A 7 6.03 -3.03 -2.42
N THR A 8 6.36 -2.16 -1.47
CA THR A 8 7.43 -2.35 -0.47
C THR A 8 6.92 -2.08 0.93
N ASP A 9 7.59 -2.67 1.92
CA ASP A 9 7.37 -2.38 3.33
C ASP A 9 8.08 -1.05 3.67
N ALA A 10 7.34 -0.10 4.24
CA ALA A 10 7.83 1.24 4.52
C ALA A 10 8.91 1.29 5.62
N LEU A 11 9.03 0.25 6.46
CA LEU A 11 10.01 0.18 7.53
C LEU A 11 11.33 -0.46 7.07
N THR A 12 11.24 -1.49 6.23
CA THR A 12 12.38 -2.31 5.82
C THR A 12 12.84 -2.05 4.40
N GLY A 13 12.00 -1.45 3.55
CA GLY A 13 12.23 -1.29 2.12
C GLY A 13 12.14 -2.60 1.32
N LEU A 14 11.79 -3.72 1.95
CA LEU A 14 11.70 -5.03 1.30
C LEU A 14 10.42 -5.15 0.47
N PRO A 15 10.44 -5.92 -0.64
CA PRO A 15 9.24 -6.16 -1.44
C PRO A 15 8.16 -6.91 -0.64
N ILE A 16 6.90 -6.54 -0.85
CA ILE A 16 5.75 -7.22 -0.22
C ILE A 16 5.11 -8.14 -1.24
N GLN A 17 5.20 -9.45 -1.00
CA GLN A 17 4.44 -10.47 -1.74
C GLN A 17 2.99 -10.56 -1.25
N GLY A 18 2.06 -10.83 -2.18
CA GLY A 18 0.68 -11.12 -1.85
C GLY A 18 -0.18 -9.87 -1.56
N ALA A 19 0.32 -8.68 -1.86
CA ALA A 19 -0.44 -7.44 -1.75
C ALA A 19 -1.43 -7.33 -2.91
N GLN A 20 -2.67 -6.99 -2.60
CA GLN A 20 -3.74 -6.83 -3.56
C GLN A 20 -3.75 -5.40 -4.05
N CYS A 21 -3.45 -5.21 -5.33
CA CYS A 21 -3.46 -3.93 -6.00
C CYS A 21 -4.72 -3.81 -6.85
N ALA A 22 -5.41 -2.68 -6.80
CA ALA A 22 -6.58 -2.42 -7.62
C ALA A 22 -6.53 -1.02 -8.23
N ILE A 23 -7.08 -0.88 -9.43
CA ILE A 23 -7.24 0.37 -10.17
C ILE A 23 -8.72 0.58 -10.50
N THR A 24 -9.20 1.79 -10.29
CA THR A 24 -10.60 2.17 -10.48
C THR A 24 -10.74 3.54 -11.16
N ASP A 25 -11.87 3.74 -11.85
CA ASP A 25 -12.24 4.98 -12.52
C ASP A 25 -12.80 6.03 -11.56
N ARG A 26 -13.21 5.62 -10.36
CA ARG A 26 -13.85 6.47 -9.33
C ARG A 26 -13.11 6.36 -8.00
N GLN A 27 -13.20 7.39 -7.18
CA GLN A 27 -12.59 7.37 -5.85
C GLN A 27 -13.21 6.24 -5.02
N PRO A 28 -12.43 5.26 -4.50
CA PRO A 28 -12.99 4.14 -3.77
C PRO A 28 -13.67 4.64 -2.49
N LEU A 29 -14.99 4.51 -2.43
CA LEU A 29 -15.83 5.04 -1.35
C LEU A 29 -15.67 4.26 -0.03
N ILE A 30 -15.28 2.98 -0.10
CA ILE A 30 -15.01 2.07 1.03
C ILE A 30 -13.87 1.13 0.59
N GLU A 31 -13.48 0.12 1.38
CA GLU A 31 -12.54 -0.98 1.10
C GLU A 31 -12.89 -1.83 -0.15
N SER A 32 -13.31 -1.19 -1.23
CA SER A 32 -13.68 -1.81 -2.48
C SER A 32 -12.42 -2.29 -3.18
N ARG A 33 -12.35 -3.61 -3.33
CA ARG A 33 -11.63 -4.31 -4.41
C ARG A 33 -12.32 -4.12 -5.77
N GLU A 34 -13.00 -2.99 -5.97
CA GLU A 34 -13.74 -2.74 -7.21
C GLU A 34 -12.79 -2.13 -8.24
N GLY A 35 -12.76 -2.75 -9.42
CA GLY A 35 -11.86 -2.38 -10.50
C GLY A 35 -11.04 -3.56 -11.01
N ALA A 36 -10.07 -3.28 -11.87
CA ALA A 36 -9.10 -4.27 -12.29
C ALA A 36 -8.05 -4.42 -11.19
N GLY A 37 -7.71 -5.66 -10.82
CA GLY A 37 -6.76 -5.90 -9.75
C GLY A 37 -5.81 -7.06 -10.04
N ALA A 38 -4.69 -7.05 -9.33
CA ALA A 38 -3.66 -8.06 -9.38
C ALA A 38 -3.01 -8.25 -8.00
N VAL A 39 -2.26 -9.34 -7.84
CA VAL A 39 -1.57 -9.67 -6.60
C VAL A 39 -0.06 -9.59 -6.84
N THR A 40 0.68 -8.99 -5.91
CA THR A 40 2.13 -8.87 -6.04
C THR A 40 2.84 -10.22 -5.91
N ASN A 41 3.84 -10.43 -6.77
CA ASN A 41 4.76 -11.57 -6.71
C ASN A 41 5.83 -11.40 -5.61
N GLU A 42 6.80 -12.32 -5.56
CA GLU A 42 7.90 -12.31 -4.58
C GLU A 42 8.78 -11.06 -4.64
N GLN A 43 8.84 -10.41 -5.80
CA GLN A 43 9.56 -9.16 -6.04
C GLN A 43 8.72 -7.93 -5.68
N GLY A 44 7.49 -8.11 -5.16
CA GLY A 44 6.59 -7.01 -4.83
C GLY A 44 5.94 -6.35 -6.05
N ILE A 45 5.95 -7.02 -7.20
CA ILE A 45 5.48 -6.48 -8.47
C ILE A 45 4.11 -7.06 -8.84
N ALA A 46 3.18 -6.21 -9.28
CA ALA A 46 1.90 -6.63 -9.84
C ALA A 46 1.58 -5.81 -11.10
N GLU A 47 1.04 -6.46 -12.13
CA GLU A 47 0.58 -5.79 -13.35
C GLU A 47 -0.94 -5.83 -13.46
N VAL A 48 -1.54 -4.67 -13.70
CA VAL A 48 -2.99 -4.50 -13.84
C VAL A 48 -3.29 -3.94 -15.22
N ASN A 49 -4.01 -4.72 -16.03
CA ASN A 49 -4.51 -4.25 -17.32
C ASN A 49 -5.94 -3.71 -17.16
N THR A 50 -6.17 -2.51 -17.68
CA THR A 50 -7.45 -1.80 -17.60
C THR A 50 -7.95 -1.47 -19.00
N THR A 51 -9.27 -1.52 -19.19
CA THR A 51 -9.95 -1.09 -20.43
C THR A 51 -10.72 0.22 -20.25
N PHE A 52 -10.60 0.84 -19.07
CA PHE A 52 -11.33 2.04 -18.65
C PHE A 52 -10.37 3.13 -18.17
N PRO A 53 -10.81 4.41 -18.15
CA PRO A 53 -9.99 5.51 -17.63
C PRO A 53 -9.66 5.28 -16.16
N SER A 54 -8.37 5.27 -15.83
CA SER A 54 -7.86 4.93 -14.50
C SER A 54 -7.51 6.21 -13.73
N HIS A 55 -8.22 6.49 -12.65
CA HIS A 55 -8.01 7.70 -11.86
C HIS A 55 -7.44 7.40 -10.48
N HIS A 56 -7.85 6.29 -9.86
CA HIS A 56 -7.47 5.97 -8.49
C HIS A 56 -6.93 4.54 -8.36
N TYR A 57 -6.13 4.32 -7.33
CA TYR A 57 -5.63 3.01 -6.96
C TYR A 57 -5.83 2.73 -5.46
N SER A 58 -5.83 1.45 -5.11
CA SER A 58 -5.76 0.98 -3.74
C SER A 58 -4.83 -0.23 -3.63
N VAL A 59 -4.12 -0.32 -2.49
CA VAL A 59 -3.28 -1.48 -2.17
C VAL A 59 -3.60 -1.97 -0.76
N TYR A 60 -3.90 -3.26 -0.66
CA TYR A 60 -4.29 -3.92 0.59
C TYR A 60 -3.43 -5.16 0.84
N LYS A 61 -2.99 -5.32 2.10
CA LYS A 61 -2.36 -6.54 2.61
C LYS A 61 -2.71 -6.66 4.09
N ALA A 62 -3.19 -7.84 4.51
CA ALA A 62 -3.42 -8.11 5.92
C ALA A 62 -2.11 -7.89 6.73
N GLY A 63 -2.20 -7.14 7.82
CA GLY A 63 -1.06 -6.72 8.64
C GLY A 63 -0.45 -5.37 8.26
N TYR A 64 -0.98 -4.71 7.22
CA TYR A 64 -0.55 -3.38 6.77
C TYR A 64 -1.72 -2.41 6.69
N GLU A 65 -1.41 -1.12 6.85
CA GLU A 65 -2.34 -0.04 6.54
C GLU A 65 -2.68 -0.03 5.04
N THR A 66 -3.96 0.16 4.73
CA THR A 66 -4.42 0.24 3.34
C THR A 66 -3.94 1.56 2.72
N VAL A 67 -3.29 1.49 1.57
CA VAL A 67 -2.86 2.68 0.82
C VAL A 67 -3.87 2.98 -0.28
N ARG A 68 -4.23 4.25 -0.45
CA ARG A 68 -5.11 4.74 -1.51
C ARG A 68 -4.53 6.01 -2.11
N GLY A 69 -4.71 6.22 -3.40
CA GLY A 69 -4.21 7.41 -4.07
C GLY A 69 -4.76 7.61 -5.47
N THR A 70 -4.28 8.67 -6.11
CA THR A 70 -4.52 8.95 -7.52
C THR A 70 -3.42 8.31 -8.35
N VAL A 71 -3.76 7.72 -9.50
CA VAL A 71 -2.78 7.09 -10.39
C VAL A 71 -1.81 8.15 -10.93
N PRO A 72 -0.50 8.07 -10.60
CA PRO A 72 0.48 9.07 -11.06
C PRO A 72 0.96 8.82 -12.50
N GLY A 73 0.69 7.63 -13.06
CA GLY A 73 1.14 7.18 -14.37
C GLY A 73 1.09 5.65 -14.46
N ALA A 74 1.70 5.08 -15.50
CA ALA A 74 1.75 3.63 -15.70
C ALA A 74 2.52 2.89 -14.60
N GLN A 75 3.49 3.54 -13.95
CA GLN A 75 4.22 2.99 -12.82
C GLN A 75 3.71 3.57 -11.50
N ILE A 76 3.43 2.69 -10.52
CA ILE A 76 2.86 3.05 -9.21
C ILE A 76 3.75 2.46 -8.11
N ASN A 77 4.49 3.32 -7.42
CA ASN A 77 5.34 2.92 -6.30
C ASN A 77 4.57 3.09 -4.98
N VAL A 78 4.48 2.03 -4.18
CA VAL A 78 3.69 2.01 -2.94
C VAL A 78 4.55 1.49 -1.79
N ALA A 79 4.71 2.30 -0.75
CA ALA A 79 5.31 1.90 0.51
C ALA A 79 4.20 1.70 1.54
N MET A 80 3.99 0.47 2.02
CA MET A 80 2.94 0.12 2.98
C MET A 80 3.50 0.11 4.40
N THR A 81 2.76 0.68 5.36
CA THR A 81 3.15 0.67 6.77
C THR A 81 2.50 -0.50 7.52
N PRO A 82 3.27 -1.34 8.23
CA PRO A 82 2.70 -2.41 9.06
C PRO A 82 1.81 -1.86 10.18
N THR A 83 0.63 -2.46 10.37
CA THR A 83 -0.32 -2.05 11.43
C THR A 83 0.22 -2.36 12.84
N THR A 84 1.13 -3.33 12.97
CA THR A 84 1.68 -3.81 14.24
C THR A 84 2.90 -3.04 14.76
N GLY A 85 3.40 -2.03 14.03
CA GLY A 85 4.66 -1.33 14.35
C GLY A 85 4.55 -0.05 15.20
N VAL A 86 3.36 0.53 15.37
CA VAL A 86 3.21 1.86 16.01
C VAL A 86 3.12 1.79 17.55
N LEU A 87 2.91 0.60 18.12
CA LEU A 87 2.89 0.41 19.58
C LEU A 87 4.30 0.29 20.21
N GLY A 88 5.30 -0.20 19.48
CA GLY A 88 6.68 -0.33 20.01
C GLY A 88 7.46 0.98 20.07
N LEU A 89 7.25 1.89 19.11
CA LEU A 89 8.05 3.13 19.01
C LEU A 89 7.42 4.33 19.77
N ARG A 90 6.12 4.27 20.11
CA ARG A 90 5.48 5.28 20.96
C ARG A 90 5.74 5.08 22.46
N VAL A 91 6.08 3.87 22.89
CA VAL A 91 6.46 3.61 24.29
C VAL A 91 7.87 4.12 24.57
N LEU A 92 8.83 3.98 23.65
CA LEU A 92 10.20 4.47 23.88
C LEU A 92 10.28 6.00 24.00
N ARG A 93 9.44 6.76 23.27
CA ARG A 93 9.40 8.23 23.40
C ARG A 93 8.72 8.73 24.67
N ARG A 94 7.86 7.93 25.32
CA ARG A 94 7.29 8.25 26.63
C ARG A 94 8.19 7.82 27.78
N VAL A 95 8.85 6.67 27.68
CA VAL A 95 9.77 6.20 28.72
C VAL A 95 10.98 7.13 28.84
N LEU A 96 11.57 7.63 27.75
CA LEU A 96 12.69 8.58 27.84
C LEU A 96 12.33 9.95 28.44
N ARG A 97 11.05 10.32 28.51
CA ARG A 97 10.58 11.58 29.12
C ARG A 97 10.22 11.42 30.60
N CYS A 98 10.10 10.19 31.11
CA CYS A 98 9.86 9.92 32.53
C CYS A 98 11.14 9.70 33.36
N ILE A 99 12.32 9.58 32.75
CA ILE A 99 13.60 9.40 33.47
C ILE A 99 14.35 10.73 33.68
N ARG A 100 13.79 11.86 33.23
CA ARG A 100 14.39 13.20 33.31
C ARG A 100 13.46 14.27 33.87
N GLY A 101 12.42 13.88 34.60
CA GLY A 101 11.47 14.81 35.26
C GLY A 101 11.15 14.33 36.66
#